data_AF-A0A2N6IJC1-F1
#
_entry.id   AF-A0A2N6IJC1-F1
#
_cell.length_a   1.000
_cell.length_b   1.000
_cell.length_c   1.000
_cell.angle_alpha   90.00
_cell.angle_beta   90.00
_cell.angle_gamma   90.00
#
_symmetry.space_group_name_H-M   'P 1'
#
loop_
_entity.id
_entity.type
_entity.pdbx_description
1 polymer ?
#
loop_
_entity_poly.entity_id
_entity_poly.type
_entity_poly.pdbx_seq_one_letter_code
_entity_poly.pdbx_strand_id
1 'polypeptide(L)'
;MLPGGFFMTQEGSLHAPALPAGYRLEVATSQAITMARIVTGEGTVAASGHAVEHARVFVFDRIVTEAAHRRRGLGRVLIAALAARQRSGSARRVLVATEDGLKLYASLGWQVQSPYSTATMT
;
A
#
# COMPACT_ATOMS: atom_id res chain seq x y z
N MET A 1 -22.55 3.89 -13.58
CA MET A 1 -21.13 4.17 -13.26
C MET A 1 -20.54 2.90 -12.70
N LEU A 2 -19.51 2.34 -13.33
CA LEU A 2 -18.66 1.37 -12.65
C LEU A 2 -17.90 2.12 -11.54
N PRO A 3 -17.82 1.61 -10.31
CA PRO A 3 -17.07 2.30 -9.26
C PRO A 3 -15.59 2.40 -9.65
N GLY A 4 -15.04 3.61 -9.58
CA GLY A 4 -13.64 3.88 -9.91
C GLY A 4 -12.63 3.18 -8.98
N GLY A 5 -13.11 2.59 -7.88
CA GLY A 5 -12.34 1.76 -6.96
C GLY A 5 -13.18 1.27 -5.79
N PHE A 6 -12.52 0.74 -4.76
CA PHE A 6 -13.13 0.20 -3.55
C PHE A 6 -12.43 0.75 -2.32
N PHE A 7 -13.19 1.33 -1.39
CA PHE A 7 -12.66 1.67 -0.07
C PHE A 7 -12.55 0.39 0.75
N MET A 8 -11.35 0.09 1.25
CA MET A 8 -11.07 -1.15 1.96
C MET A 8 -10.39 -0.90 3.29
N THR A 9 -10.65 -1.78 4.25
CA THR A 9 -10.02 -1.74 5.57
C THR A 9 -9.44 -3.08 5.96
N GLN A 10 -8.42 -3.08 6.81
CA GLN A 10 -7.81 -4.31 7.31
C GLN A 10 -7.57 -4.25 8.82
N GLU A 11 -7.83 -5.38 9.47
CA GLU A 11 -7.60 -5.61 10.88
C GLU A 11 -6.69 -6.83 11.06
N GLY A 12 -5.89 -6.85 12.13
CA GLY A 12 -4.95 -7.93 12.42
C GLY A 12 -3.54 -7.69 11.86
N SER A 13 -2.71 -8.72 11.82
CA SER A 13 -1.31 -8.61 11.40
C SER A 13 -1.15 -8.60 9.88
N LEU A 14 -0.28 -7.72 9.37
CA LEU A 14 0.19 -7.79 7.98
C LEU A 14 1.55 -8.45 7.97
N HIS A 15 1.61 -9.66 7.38
CA HIS A 15 2.86 -10.39 7.26
C HIS A 15 3.63 -9.94 6.02
N ALA A 16 4.88 -9.51 6.23
CA ALA A 16 5.79 -9.22 5.15
C ALA A 16 6.33 -10.54 4.56
N PRO A 17 6.17 -10.82 3.27
CA PRO A 17 7.00 -11.83 2.63
C PRO A 17 8.46 -11.35 2.58
N ALA A 18 9.39 -12.28 2.43
CA ALA A 18 10.78 -11.93 2.18
C ALA A 18 10.90 -11.08 0.91
N LEU A 19 11.74 -10.04 0.96
CA LEU A 19 12.06 -9.25 -0.22
C LEU A 19 12.81 -10.15 -1.22
N PRO A 20 12.35 -10.27 -2.48
CA PRO A 20 13.06 -11.07 -3.48
C PRO A 20 14.48 -10.56 -3.71
N ALA A 21 15.40 -11.48 -4.04
CA ALA A 21 16.78 -11.12 -4.35
C ALA A 21 16.88 -10.12 -5.52
N GLY A 22 17.90 -9.28 -5.50
CA GLY A 22 18.11 -8.22 -6.50
C GLY A 22 17.30 -6.94 -6.26
N TYR A 23 16.52 -6.89 -5.19
CA TYR A 23 15.81 -5.70 -4.75
C TYR A 23 16.31 -5.20 -3.39
N ARG A 24 16.13 -3.91 -3.14
CA ARG A 24 16.38 -3.25 -1.85
C ARG A 24 15.15 -2.47 -1.44
N LEU A 25 14.78 -2.57 -0.17
CA LEU A 25 13.71 -1.77 0.42
C LEU A 25 14.31 -0.52 1.09
N GLU A 26 13.75 0.62 0.74
CA GLU A 26 14.08 1.93 1.31
C GLU A 26 12.82 2.49 1.95
N VAL A 27 12.92 2.89 3.22
CA VAL A 27 11.80 3.51 3.95
C VAL A 27 12.29 4.79 4.59
N ALA A 28 11.55 5.87 4.35
CA ALA A 28 11.82 7.17 4.95
C ALA A 28 10.53 7.75 5.52
N THR A 29 10.62 8.35 6.70
CA THR A 29 9.51 9.09 7.31
C THR A 29 9.90 10.55 7.45
N SER A 30 9.09 11.44 6.89
CA SER A 30 9.22 12.88 7.07
C SER A 30 7.92 13.42 7.67
N GLN A 31 8.01 14.04 8.83
CA GLN A 31 6.86 14.44 9.64
C GLN A 31 5.89 13.26 9.87
N ALA A 32 4.68 13.33 9.33
CA ALA A 32 3.66 12.28 9.43
C ALA A 32 3.62 11.33 8.23
N ILE A 33 4.36 11.63 7.16
CA ILE A 33 4.32 10.86 5.90
C ILE A 33 5.48 9.86 5.89
N THR A 34 5.14 8.59 5.79
CA THR A 34 6.09 7.52 5.50
C THR A 34 6.03 7.21 4.01
N MET A 35 7.19 7.15 3.37
CA MET A 35 7.35 6.68 2.00
C MET A 35 8.18 5.40 2.02
N ALA A 36 7.73 4.39 1.28
CA ALA A 36 8.49 3.18 1.00
C ALA A 36 8.78 3.10 -0.50
N ARG A 37 9.99 2.68 -0.85
CA ARG A 37 10.40 2.37 -2.22
C ARG A 37 11.12 1.03 -2.22
N ILE A 38 10.83 0.23 -3.23
CA ILE A 38 11.63 -0.95 -3.54
C ILE A 38 12.38 -0.63 -4.82
N VAL A 39 13.70 -0.67 -4.77
CA VAL A 39 14.59 -0.37 -5.90
C VAL A 39 15.31 -1.63 -6.37
N THR A 40 15.65 -1.69 -7.66
CA THR A 40 16.50 -2.74 -8.22
C THR A 40 17.96 -2.57 -7.80
N GLY A 41 18.81 -3.56 -8.08
CA GLY A 41 20.27 -3.44 -7.91
C GLY A 41 20.86 -2.21 -8.63
N GLU A 42 20.29 -1.86 -9.79
CA GLU A 42 20.65 -0.70 -10.60
C GLU A 42 20.02 0.63 -10.12
N GLY A 43 19.31 0.63 -8.98
CA GLY A 43 18.71 1.82 -8.39
C GLY A 43 17.40 2.28 -9.04
N THR A 44 16.83 1.53 -9.97
CA THR A 44 15.52 1.86 -10.57
C THR A 44 14.39 1.53 -9.60
N VAL A 45 13.41 2.42 -9.44
CA VAL A 45 12.22 2.16 -8.60
C VAL A 45 11.36 1.08 -9.24
N ALA A 46 11.15 -0.02 -8.53
CA ALA A 46 10.33 -1.15 -8.94
C ALA A 46 8.94 -1.15 -8.29
N ALA A 47 8.84 -0.63 -7.06
CA ALA A 47 7.57 -0.36 -6.40
C ALA A 47 7.71 0.83 -5.46
N SER A 48 6.63 1.56 -5.23
CA SER A 48 6.62 2.66 -4.27
C SER A 48 5.24 2.84 -3.65
N GLY A 49 5.20 3.59 -2.55
CA GLY A 49 3.95 4.01 -1.94
C GLY A 49 4.16 4.79 -0.66
N HIS A 50 3.05 5.28 -0.14
CA HIS A 50 3.02 6.19 0.99
C HIS A 50 2.07 5.67 2.07
N ALA A 51 2.32 6.10 3.30
CA ALA A 51 1.36 5.99 4.37
C ALA A 51 1.41 7.21 5.28
N VAL A 52 0.25 7.56 5.83
CA VAL A 52 0.10 8.64 6.81
C VAL A 52 -0.86 8.20 7.91
N GLU A 53 -0.54 8.57 9.16
CA GLU A 53 -1.42 8.34 10.30
C GLU A 53 -2.00 9.65 10.81
N HIS A 54 -3.32 9.80 10.75
CA HIS A 54 -4.04 10.96 11.25
C HIS A 54 -5.36 10.53 11.91
N ALA A 55 -5.71 11.14 13.05
CA ALA A 55 -7.00 10.92 13.74
C ALA A 55 -7.41 9.43 13.90
N ARG A 56 -6.48 8.56 14.32
CA ARG A 56 -6.67 7.10 14.45
C ARG A 56 -7.00 6.38 13.13
N VAL A 57 -6.60 6.94 12.00
CA VAL A 57 -6.67 6.31 10.69
C VAL A 57 -5.26 6.23 10.11
N PHE A 58 -4.87 5.03 9.67
CA PHE A 58 -3.61 4.78 8.97
C PHE A 58 -3.91 4.55 7.49
N VAL A 59 -3.69 5.57 6.68
CA VAL A 59 -4.01 5.57 5.25
C VAL A 59 -2.81 5.07 4.47
N PHE A 60 -3.01 4.07 3.61
CA PHE A 60 -2.06 3.70 2.57
C PHE A 60 -2.46 4.38 1.27
N ASP A 61 -1.48 4.98 0.59
CA ASP A 61 -1.71 5.79 -0.60
C ASP A 61 -0.67 5.52 -1.70
N ARG A 62 -1.10 5.66 -2.95
CA ARG A 62 -0.26 5.55 -4.16
C ARG A 62 0.65 4.32 -4.16
N ILE A 63 0.09 3.17 -3.78
CA ILE A 63 0.79 1.89 -3.81
C ILE A 63 0.88 1.42 -5.27
N VAL A 64 2.08 1.47 -5.83
CA VAL A 64 2.33 1.12 -7.24
C VAL A 64 3.46 0.11 -7.33
N THR A 65 3.29 -0.89 -8.18
CA THR A 65 4.38 -1.74 -8.66
C THR A 65 4.50 -1.56 -10.17
N GLU A 66 5.70 -1.18 -10.60
CA GLU A 66 6.01 -0.95 -12.01
C GLU A 66 5.73 -2.20 -12.83
N ALA A 67 5.21 -2.02 -14.05
CA ALA A 67 4.68 -3.12 -14.87
C ALA A 67 5.68 -4.27 -15.04
N ALA A 68 6.95 -3.96 -15.30
CA ALA A 68 8.04 -4.94 -15.45
C ALA A 68 8.35 -5.74 -14.17
N HIS A 69 7.89 -5.27 -13.01
CA HIS A 69 8.19 -5.84 -11.69
C HIS A 69 6.94 -6.37 -10.96
N ARG A 70 5.78 -6.38 -11.62
CA ARG A 70 4.53 -6.94 -11.08
C ARG A 70 4.64 -8.45 -10.86
N ARG A 71 3.74 -8.98 -10.02
CA ARG A 71 3.63 -10.42 -9.68
C ARG A 71 4.87 -11.04 -9.00
N ARG A 72 5.79 -10.21 -8.51
CA ARG A 72 6.99 -10.64 -7.73
C ARG A 72 6.83 -10.49 -6.22
N GLY A 73 5.62 -10.21 -5.73
CA GLY A 73 5.35 -10.00 -4.30
C GLY A 73 5.71 -8.61 -3.76
N LEU A 74 6.25 -7.70 -4.58
CA LEU A 74 6.74 -6.38 -4.15
C LEU A 74 5.67 -5.52 -3.47
N GLY A 75 4.44 -5.50 -3.98
CA GLY A 75 3.33 -4.77 -3.35
C GLY A 75 3.01 -5.26 -1.93
N ARG A 76 3.16 -6.56 -1.66
CA ARG A 76 2.95 -7.12 -0.30
C ARG A 76 4.07 -6.69 0.65
N VAL A 77 5.31 -6.72 0.18
CA VAL A 77 6.47 -6.21 0.95
C VAL A 77 6.27 -4.74 1.30
N LEU A 78 5.84 -3.93 0.33
CA LEU A 78 5.65 -2.51 0.50
C LEU A 78 4.54 -2.17 1.51
N ILE A 79 3.38 -2.85 1.42
CA ILE A 79 2.29 -2.69 2.38
C ILE A 79 2.74 -3.07 3.80
N ALA A 80 3.43 -4.20 3.97
CA ALA A 80 3.90 -4.61 5.29
C ALA A 80 4.95 -3.65 5.86
N ALA A 81 5.87 -3.16 5.02
CA ALA A 81 6.87 -2.17 5.41
C ALA A 81 6.25 -0.84 5.86
N LEU A 82 5.23 -0.36 5.13
CA LEU A 82 4.46 0.82 5.52
C LEU A 82 3.69 0.58 6.82
N ALA A 83 3.02 -0.57 6.95
CA ALA A 83 2.27 -0.93 8.16
C ALA A 83 3.15 -0.99 9.41
N ALA A 84 4.41 -1.42 9.28
CA ALA A 84 5.39 -1.41 10.36
C ALA A 84 5.74 0.00 10.87
N ARG A 85 5.29 1.07 10.17
CA ARG A 85 5.43 2.47 10.61
C ARG A 85 4.18 3.05 11.28
N GLN A 86 3.13 2.26 11.41
CA GLN A 86 1.98 2.63 12.22
C GLN A 86 2.40 2.86 13.68
N ARG A 87 1.98 4.00 14.24
CA ARG A 87 2.32 4.43 15.60
C ARG A 87 1.28 3.95 16.60
N SER A 88 0.00 4.10 16.29
CA SER A 88 -1.08 3.67 17.16
C SER A 88 -1.60 2.29 16.76
N GLY A 89 -1.53 1.30 17.66
CA GLY A 89 -2.14 -0.01 17.44
C GLY A 89 -3.67 0.02 17.27
N SER A 90 -4.34 1.10 17.71
CA SER A 90 -5.78 1.30 17.52
C SER A 90 -6.15 2.01 16.22
N ALA A 91 -5.17 2.50 15.45
CA ALA A 91 -5.46 3.16 14.19
C ALA A 91 -6.01 2.17 13.16
N ARG A 92 -7.14 2.51 12.54
CA ARG A 92 -7.77 1.70 11.50
C ARG A 92 -7.00 1.86 10.20
N ARG A 93 -6.57 0.75 9.61
CA ARG A 93 -5.89 0.74 8.31
C ARG A 93 -6.88 0.86 7.19
N VAL A 94 -6.63 1.78 6.27
CA VAL A 94 -7.53 2.08 5.15
C VAL A 94 -6.76 2.30 3.86
N LEU A 95 -7.39 1.95 2.73
CA LEU A 95 -6.92 2.29 1.40
C LEU A 95 -8.08 2.38 0.41
N VAL A 96 -7.80 2.94 -0.77
CA VAL A 96 -8.65 2.78 -1.96
C VAL A 96 -7.94 1.86 -2.94
N ALA A 97 -8.60 0.76 -3.30
CA ALA A 97 -8.12 -0.17 -4.30
C ALA A 97 -8.72 0.15 -5.66
N THR A 98 -7.93 0.05 -6.73
CA THR A 98 -8.46 -0.09 -8.08
C THR A 98 -9.13 -1.45 -8.27
N GLU A 99 -9.85 -1.65 -9.36
CA GLU A 99 -10.38 -2.98 -9.73
C GLU A 99 -9.26 -4.05 -9.79
N ASP A 100 -8.13 -3.70 -10.40
CA ASP A 100 -6.94 -4.57 -10.45
C ASP A 100 -6.36 -4.87 -9.06
N GLY A 101 -6.38 -3.89 -8.17
CA GLY A 101 -5.87 -3.98 -6.81
C GLY A 101 -6.76 -4.81 -5.88
N LEU A 102 -8.07 -4.89 -6.16
CA LEU A 102 -9.05 -5.54 -5.29
C LEU A 102 -8.66 -6.98 -4.93
N LYS A 103 -8.29 -7.79 -5.92
CA LYS A 103 -7.91 -9.20 -5.69
C LYS A 103 -6.65 -9.33 -4.82
N LEU A 104 -5.69 -8.43 -5.00
CA LEU A 104 -4.48 -8.41 -4.18
C LEU A 104 -4.83 -8.09 -2.73
N TYR A 105 -5.56 -7.01 -2.48
CA TYR A 105 -5.88 -6.58 -1.12
C TYR A 105 -6.83 -7.56 -0.42
N ALA A 106 -7.81 -8.13 -1.12
CA ALA A 106 -8.65 -9.20 -0.58
C ALA A 106 -7.80 -10.40 -0.10
N SER A 107 -6.78 -10.81 -0.87
CA SER A 107 -5.86 -11.89 -0.48
C SER A 107 -4.99 -11.56 0.75
N LEU A 108 -4.89 -10.28 1.10
CA LEU A 108 -4.15 -9.78 2.26
C LEU A 108 -5.06 -9.54 3.47
N GLY A 109 -6.31 -9.99 3.43
CA GLY A 109 -7.28 -9.82 4.51
C GLY A 109 -7.95 -8.45 4.56
N TRP A 110 -7.82 -7.65 3.49
CA TRP A 110 -8.56 -6.39 3.37
C TRP A 110 -10.01 -6.68 2.99
N GLN A 111 -10.93 -5.94 3.59
CA GLN A 111 -12.36 -6.06 3.39
C GLN A 111 -12.91 -4.81 2.70
N VAL A 112 -13.71 -4.99 1.64
CA VAL A 112 -14.43 -3.88 1.01
C VAL A 112 -15.46 -3.33 1.99
N GLN A 113 -15.46 -2.02 2.19
CA GLN A 113 -16.46 -1.31 2.99
C GLN A 113 -17.47 -0.59 2.11
N SER A 114 -17.02 -0.03 0.99
CA SER A 114 -17.91 0.62 0.02
C SER A 114 -17.27 0.69 -1.37
N PRO A 115 -18.08 0.85 -2.43
CA PRO A 115 -17.60 1.39 -3.69
C PRO A 115 -16.99 2.78 -3.48
N TYR A 116 -16.04 3.17 -4.32
CA TYR A 116 -15.38 4.47 -4.29
C TYR A 116 -15.30 5.06 -5.70
N SER A 117 -15.49 6.37 -5.82
CA SER A 117 -15.33 7.11 -7.07
C SER A 117 -14.66 8.45 -6.79
N THR A 118 -13.69 8.83 -7.64
CA THR A 118 -13.05 10.14 -7.59
C THR A 118 -13.78 11.09 -8.54
N ALA A 119 -14.15 12.27 -8.05
CA ALA A 119 -14.56 13.39 -8.89
C ALA A 119 -13.36 14.32 -9.08
N THR A 120 -13.11 14.75 -10.32
CA THR A 120 -12.08 15.73 -10.66
C THR A 120 -12.75 16.94 -11.27
N MET A 121 -12.36 18.14 -10.83
CA MET A 121 -12.78 19.39 -11.44
C MET A 121 -11.55 20.04 -12.06
N THR A 122 -11.62 20.31 -13.36
CA THR A 122 -10.55 20.95 -14.14
C THR A 122 -10.90 22.40 -14.43
#